data_AF-M0ANV5-F1
#
_entry.id   AF-M0ANV5-F1
#
_cell.length_a   1.000
_cell.length_b   1.000
_cell.length_c   1.000
_cell.angle_alpha   90.00
_cell.angle_beta   90.00
_cell.angle_gamma   90.00
#
_symmetry.space_group_name_H-M   'P 1'
#
loop_
_entity.id
_entity.type
_entity.pdbx_description
1 polymer ?
#
loop_
_entity_poly.entity_id
_entity_poly.type
_entity_poly.pdbx_seq_one_letter_code
_entity_poly.pdbx_strand_id
1 'polypeptide(L)'
;MVDDPSETGQTDRTGKDEHGRDVELTHEETDDEEDDDELTEEEKEAREREDEEQRRQDIEHKSDEREADALDNANPDHHRDEEPYNS
;
A
#
# COMPACT_ATOMS: atom_id res chain seq x y z
N MET A 1 9.66 -18.50 21.66
CA MET A 1 8.39 -18.95 21.09
C MET A 1 7.35 -17.99 21.58
N VAL A 2 7.14 -16.83 20.96
CA VAL A 2 6.65 -16.60 19.58
C VAL A 2 5.42 -17.46 19.34
N ASP A 3 4.24 -16.85 19.47
CA ASP A 3 3.33 -16.65 18.35
C ASP A 3 2.65 -15.30 18.55
N ASP A 4 3.12 -14.34 17.76
CA ASP A 4 2.56 -13.02 17.53
C ASP A 4 1.51 -13.17 16.41
N PRO A 5 0.22 -12.96 16.69
CA PRO A 5 -0.74 -12.71 15.64
C PRO A 5 -0.93 -11.20 15.52
N SER A 6 -0.03 -10.56 14.78
CA SER A 6 -0.31 -9.35 14.02
C SER A 6 -1.81 -9.22 13.66
N GLU A 7 -2.43 -8.21 14.25
CA GLU A 7 -3.22 -7.20 13.53
C GLU A 7 -4.30 -7.75 12.58
N THR A 8 -5.27 -8.46 13.14
CA THR A 8 -6.64 -8.46 12.59
C THR A 8 -7.56 -7.98 13.68
N GLY A 9 -8.23 -6.83 13.48
CA GLY A 9 -9.02 -6.12 14.48
C GLY A 9 -9.96 -7.02 15.27
N GLN A 10 -9.48 -7.51 16.42
CA GLN A 10 -10.24 -8.41 17.27
C GLN A 10 -11.29 -7.57 18.00
N THR A 11 -12.55 -7.78 17.63
CA THR A 11 -13.66 -7.19 18.36
C THR A 11 -13.81 -7.88 19.70
N ASP A 12 -13.92 -7.11 20.79
CA ASP A 12 -14.21 -7.65 22.11
C ASP A 12 -15.60 -8.31 22.14
N ARG A 13 -15.92 -9.04 23.23
CA ARG A 13 -17.24 -9.69 23.44
C ARG A 13 -18.43 -8.72 23.35
N THR A 14 -18.17 -7.42 23.34
CA THR A 14 -19.16 -6.34 23.19
C THR A 14 -19.27 -5.81 21.76
N GLY A 15 -18.58 -6.40 20.76
CA GLY A 15 -18.62 -5.95 19.37
C GLY A 15 -17.89 -4.63 19.10
N LYS A 16 -16.90 -4.31 19.94
CA LYS A 16 -16.11 -3.08 19.85
C LYS A 16 -14.68 -3.40 19.45
N ASP A 17 -14.07 -2.54 18.63
CA ASP A 17 -12.64 -2.63 18.34
C ASP A 17 -11.77 -2.25 19.56
N GLU A 18 -10.47 -2.45 19.43
CA GLU A 18 -9.44 -2.08 20.42
C GLU A 18 -9.47 -0.59 20.84
N HIS A 19 -10.14 0.26 20.08
CA HIS A 19 -10.32 1.69 20.35
C HIS A 19 -11.73 2.02 20.87
N GLY A 20 -12.56 1.01 21.16
CA GLY A 20 -13.89 1.16 21.72
C GLY A 20 -14.97 1.59 20.71
N ARG A 21 -14.69 1.52 19.40
CA ARG A 21 -15.65 1.83 18.34
C ARG A 21 -16.52 0.61 18.04
N ASP A 22 -17.83 0.81 17.94
CA ASP A 22 -18.77 -0.25 17.55
C ASP A 22 -18.52 -0.64 16.09
N VAL A 23 -18.30 -1.94 15.83
CA VAL A 23 -18.10 -2.51 14.50
C VAL A 23 -19.22 -3.50 14.22
N GLU A 24 -20.28 -2.99 13.59
CA GLU A 24 -21.37 -3.82 13.07
C GLU A 24 -20.94 -4.37 11.70
N LEU A 25 -20.50 -5.63 11.67
CA LEU A 25 -20.22 -6.34 10.41
C LEU A 25 -21.47 -7.13 10.02
N THR A 26 -22.23 -6.61 9.05
CA THR A 26 -23.23 -7.41 8.35
C THR A 26 -22.50 -8.42 7.47
N HIS A 27 -22.59 -9.71 7.79
CA HIS A 27 -22.03 -10.76 6.95
C HIS A 27 -22.88 -10.82 5.66
N GLU A 28 -22.29 -10.39 4.54
CA GLU A 28 -22.86 -10.61 3.22
C GLU A 28 -22.68 -12.10 2.89
N GLU A 29 -23.79 -12.83 2.76
CA GLU A 29 -23.78 -14.18 2.18
C GLU A 29 -23.44 -14.02 0.69
N THR A 30 -22.16 -14.11 0.35
CA THR A 30 -21.72 -14.25 -1.03
C THR A 30 -22.04 -15.68 -1.48
N ASP A 31 -23.28 -15.89 -1.93
CA ASP A 31 -23.66 -17.05 -2.75
C ASP A 31 -22.90 -16.89 -4.08
N ASP A 32 -21.75 -17.55 -4.15
CA ASP A 32 -20.79 -17.54 -5.26
C ASP A 32 -21.34 -18.42 -6.40
N GLU A 33 -22.51 -18.07 -6.93
CA GLU A 33 -23.04 -18.61 -8.19
C GLU A 33 -22.97 -17.51 -9.24
N GLU A 34 -21.84 -17.43 -9.97
CA GLU A 34 -21.63 -16.90 -11.34
C GLU A 34 -20.27 -16.20 -11.48
N ASP A 35 -19.27 -16.89 -12.04
CA ASP A 35 -18.44 -16.33 -13.13
C ASP A 35 -17.68 -17.46 -13.86
N ASP A 36 -18.23 -17.91 -15.00
CA ASP A 36 -17.58 -18.85 -15.95
C ASP A 36 -16.55 -18.11 -16.84
N ASP A 37 -15.96 -17.02 -16.33
CA ASP A 37 -14.93 -16.19 -16.97
C ASP A 37 -13.58 -16.30 -16.22
N GLU A 38 -13.29 -17.47 -15.65
CA GLU A 38 -11.96 -17.75 -15.09
C GLU A 38 -10.92 -17.79 -16.22
N LEU A 39 -10.12 -16.72 -16.31
CA LEU A 39 -8.86 -16.70 -17.03
C LEU A 39 -8.11 -18.01 -16.77
N THR A 40 -7.64 -18.66 -17.84
CA THR A 40 -6.82 -19.86 -17.70
C THR A 40 -5.62 -19.59 -16.79
N GLU A 41 -5.11 -20.61 -16.08
CA GLU A 41 -3.96 -20.44 -15.16
C GLU A 41 -2.78 -19.73 -15.85
N GLU A 42 -2.55 -20.01 -17.13
CA GLU A 42 -1.51 -19.39 -17.94
C GLU A 42 -1.77 -17.89 -18.21
N GLU A 43 -3.02 -17.50 -18.40
CA GLU A 43 -3.42 -16.11 -18.62
C GLU A 43 -3.40 -15.30 -17.31
N LYS A 44 -3.72 -15.94 -16.17
CA LYS A 44 -3.51 -15.37 -14.84
C LYS A 44 -2.02 -15.15 -14.55
N GLU A 45 -1.17 -16.13 -14.85
CA GLU A 45 0.28 -16.04 -14.63
C GLU A 45 0.94 -14.96 -15.52
N ALA A 46 0.54 -14.85 -16.79
CA ALA A 46 1.04 -13.82 -17.70
C ALA A 46 0.72 -12.41 -17.17
N ARG A 47 -0.50 -12.21 -16.68
CA ARG A 47 -0.93 -10.95 -16.09
C ARG A 47 -0.20 -10.64 -14.78
N GLU A 48 -0.04 -11.63 -13.90
CA GLU A 48 0.69 -11.47 -12.65
C GLU A 48 2.14 -11.05 -12.89
N ARG A 49 2.79 -11.64 -13.91
CA ARG A 49 4.16 -11.28 -14.31
C ARG A 49 4.27 -9.83 -14.78
N GLU A 50 3.34 -9.36 -15.62
CA GLU A 50 3.33 -7.96 -16.07
C GLU A 50 3.07 -6.99 -14.91
N ASP A 51 2.11 -7.29 -14.04
CA ASP A 51 1.79 -6.44 -12.89
C ASP A 51 2.97 -6.36 -11.91
N GLU A 52 3.70 -7.46 -11.70
CA GLU A 52 4.87 -7.46 -10.83
C GLU A 52 6.05 -6.68 -11.45
N GLU A 53 6.28 -6.79 -12.75
CA GLU A 53 7.32 -6.00 -13.44
C GLU A 53 7.02 -4.50 -13.37
N GLN A 54 5.77 -4.08 -13.62
CA GLN A 54 5.37 -2.68 -13.47
C GLN A 54 5.57 -2.19 -12.03
N ARG A 55 5.18 -3.01 -11.05
CA ARG A 55 5.32 -2.66 -9.63
C ARG A 55 6.79 -2.51 -9.23
N ARG A 56 7.71 -3.29 -9.81
CA ARG A 56 9.16 -3.13 -9.60
C ARG A 56 9.71 -1.84 -10.21
N GLN A 57 9.31 -1.50 -11.43
CA GLN A 57 9.74 -0.26 -12.10
C GLN A 57 9.26 0.99 -11.36
N ASP A 58 8.01 0.99 -10.89
CA ASP A 58 7.47 2.09 -10.09
C ASP A 58 8.24 2.31 -8.78
N ILE A 59 8.70 1.23 -8.15
CA ILE A 59 9.49 1.30 -6.92
C ILE A 59 10.89 1.84 -7.20
N GLU A 60 11.53 1.39 -8.28
CA GLU A 60 12.85 1.87 -8.70
C GLU A 60 12.82 3.37 -9.03
N HIS A 61 11.87 3.80 -9.85
CA HIS A 61 11.71 5.21 -10.21
C HIS A 61 11.48 6.10 -8.98
N LYS A 62 10.59 5.69 -8.06
CA LYS A 62 10.33 6.42 -6.81
C LYS A 62 11.52 6.39 -5.85
N SER A 63 12.43 5.44 -5.99
CA SER A 63 13.65 5.39 -5.19
C SER A 63 14.66 6.39 -5.72
N ASP A 64 14.90 6.39 -7.03
CA ASP A 64 15.81 7.31 -7.70
C ASP A 64 15.38 8.78 -7.53
N GLU A 65 14.08 9.06 -7.66
CA GLU A 65 13.53 10.40 -7.43
C GLU A 65 13.75 10.88 -5.99
N ARG A 66 13.55 9.99 -5.00
CA ARG A 66 13.78 10.34 -3.59
C ARG A 66 15.25 10.52 -3.27
N GLU A 67 16.14 9.73 -3.88
CA GLU A 67 17.58 9.88 -3.73
C GLU A 67 18.06 11.20 -4.36
N ALA A 68 17.57 11.51 -5.57
CA ALA A 68 17.87 12.76 -6.24
C ALA A 68 17.41 13.98 -5.43
N ASP A 69 16.16 13.97 -4.94
CA ASP A 69 15.62 15.03 -4.09
C ASP A 69 16.41 15.17 -2.79
N ALA A 70 16.78 14.06 -2.14
CA ALA A 70 17.59 14.09 -0.94
C ALA A 70 18.99 14.67 -1.18
N LEU A 71 19.63 14.34 -2.30
CA LEU A 71 20.93 14.89 -2.68
C LEU A 71 20.87 16.38 -2.98
N ASP A 72 19.80 16.82 -3.66
CA ASP A 72 19.58 18.20 -4.04
C ASP A 72 19.34 19.07 -2.79
N ASN A 73 18.46 18.61 -1.88
CA ASN A 73 18.20 19.29 -0.60
C ASN A 73 19.36 19.22 0.40
N ALA A 74 20.21 18.18 0.33
CA ALA A 74 21.38 18.08 1.18
C ALA A 74 22.50 19.05 0.75
N ASN A 75 22.46 19.57 -0.47
CA ASN A 75 23.44 20.53 -0.96
C ASN A 75 23.16 21.92 -0.33
N PRO A 76 24.04 22.43 0.56
CA PRO A 76 23.84 23.71 1.23
C PRO A 76 23.90 24.93 0.29
N ASP A 77 24.43 24.76 -0.92
CA ASP A 77 24.42 25.77 -1.97
C ASP A 77 23.15 25.72 -2.85
N HIS A 78 22.29 24.70 -2.70
CA HIS A 78 21.08 24.51 -3.53
C HIS A 78 20.07 25.66 -3.39
N HIS A 79 19.86 26.15 -2.18
CA HIS A 79 18.94 27.26 -1.91
C HIS A 79 19.61 28.64 -1.96
N ARG A 80 20.86 28.74 -2.43
CA ARG A 80 21.63 29.99 -2.33
C ARG A 80 21.18 31.06 -3.33
N ASP A 81 20.57 30.63 -4.43
CA ASP A 81 20.02 31.50 -5.48
C ASP A 81 18.53 31.83 -5.23
N GLU A 82 17.91 31.25 -4.20
CA GLU A 82 16.56 31.64 -3.78
C GLU A 82 16.61 33.02 -3.11
N GLU A 83 15.84 33.97 -3.66
CA GLU A 83 15.73 35.29 -3.06
C GLU A 83 15.22 35.15 -1.62
N PRO A 84 15.88 35.79 -0.64
CA PRO A 84 15.43 35.70 0.74
C PRO A 84 14.00 36.24 0.82
N TYR A 85 13.10 35.47 1.41
CA TYR A 85 11.71 35.88 1.64
C TYR A 85 11.70 37.03 2.66
N ASN A 86 11.94 38.24 2.18
CA ASN A 86 11.81 39.48 2.92
C ASN A 86 10.60 40.23 2.35
N SER A 87 9.44 40.04 3.00
CA SER A 87 8.27 40.92 2.91
C SER A 87 8.32 41.99 4.00
#